data_AF-A0A2T6D0S7-F1
#
_entry.id   AF-A0A2T6D0S7-F1
#
_cell.length_a   1.000
_cell.length_b   1.000
_cell.length_c   1.000
_cell.angle_alpha   90.00
_cell.angle_beta   90.00
_cell.angle_gamma   90.00
#
_symmetry.space_group_name_H-M   'P 1'
#
loop_
_entity.id
_entity.type
_entity.pdbx_description
1 polymer ?
#
loop_
_entity_poly.entity_id
_entity_poly.type
_entity_poly.pdbx_seq_one_letter_code
_entity_poly.pdbx_strand_id
1 'polypeptide(L)'
;MFHGSGGGTVLLCEREMRSTFPHLMNRLVTQLFALVGVISLAHAQAPDPEVSATEKGIAIKGEAGSFLLVPAALRLTETNYEGEKPVLELAGDNTLVAKFPSGAEIRLQASPEDKAIEASFSGVPAGAWAFVFQMQIPIDFSRGGRFSLGTAPLQDFPADYSKQLLEQKTAKQFTLVNPAGIGLTLAATQNFMQVQDNRAFQWPVFMYIYTYVFSSNPGGSSFRIHVESLDSAATTH
;
A
#
# COMPACT_ATOMS: atom_id res chain seq x y z
N MET A 1 41.38 -37.60 -36.09
CA MET A 1 42.69 -37.92 -35.47
C MET A 1 42.43 -38.01 -33.97
N PHE A 2 42.12 -39.17 -33.38
CA PHE A 2 42.97 -40.30 -32.96
C PHE A 2 44.03 -39.99 -31.87
N HIS A 3 43.95 -40.80 -30.79
CA HIS A 3 44.96 -41.13 -29.76
C HIS A 3 45.28 -40.05 -28.71
N GLY A 4 45.55 -40.35 -27.43
CA GLY A 4 45.77 -41.59 -26.64
C GLY A 4 45.85 -41.19 -25.14
N SER A 5 45.43 -42.01 -24.16
CA SER A 5 46.08 -43.21 -23.57
C SER A 5 47.36 -42.94 -22.74
N GLY A 6 47.37 -43.51 -21.51
CA GLY A 6 48.54 -43.71 -20.63
C GLY A 6 48.37 -43.00 -19.28
N GLY A 7 48.33 -43.63 -18.11
CA GLY A 7 48.87 -44.92 -17.67
C GLY A 7 49.90 -44.67 -16.56
N GLY A 8 49.72 -45.23 -15.36
CA GLY A 8 50.75 -45.16 -14.31
C GLY A 8 50.29 -45.53 -12.90
N THR A 9 50.36 -46.82 -12.57
CA THR A 9 50.16 -47.42 -11.24
C THR A 9 51.51 -47.90 -10.69
N VAL A 10 51.87 -47.60 -9.43
CA VAL A 10 52.88 -48.29 -8.58
C VAL A 10 52.54 -47.98 -7.09
N LEU A 11 51.88 -48.83 -6.27
CA LEU A 11 52.39 -49.91 -5.36
C LEU A 11 53.67 -49.48 -4.59
N LEU A 12 53.75 -49.35 -3.26
CA LEU A 12 53.58 -50.32 -2.18
C LEU A 12 54.04 -49.60 -0.89
N CYS A 13 53.41 -49.86 0.26
CA CYS A 13 54.08 -50.46 1.43
C CYS A 13 53.07 -50.67 2.55
N GLU A 14 52.80 -51.95 2.84
CA GLU A 14 52.13 -52.42 4.05
C GLU A 14 52.92 -52.06 5.31
N ARG A 15 52.19 -51.76 6.39
CA ARG A 15 52.50 -52.41 7.67
C ARG A 15 51.27 -52.47 8.56
N GLU A 16 50.71 -53.68 8.67
CA GLU A 16 49.81 -54.06 9.75
C GLU A 16 50.51 -53.96 11.11
N MET A 17 49.77 -53.54 12.13
CA MET A 17 49.96 -54.11 13.48
C MET A 17 48.61 -54.08 14.22
N ARG A 18 48.01 -55.27 14.31
CA ARG A 18 46.91 -55.58 15.22
C ARG A 18 47.43 -55.59 16.65
N SER A 19 46.69 -55.03 17.60
CA SER A 19 46.66 -55.52 18.98
C SER A 19 45.32 -55.22 19.63
N THR A 20 44.79 -56.24 20.29
CA THR A 20 43.44 -56.41 20.84
C THR A 20 43.40 -56.17 22.36
N PHE A 21 42.41 -55.38 22.83
CA PHE A 21 41.67 -55.42 24.13
C PHE A 21 42.44 -55.38 25.48
N PRO A 22 41.85 -55.03 26.67
CA PRO A 22 40.43 -54.81 27.00
C PRO A 22 40.07 -53.58 27.89
N HIS A 23 38.75 -53.38 27.99
CA HIS A 23 37.89 -52.69 28.97
C HIS A 23 38.42 -51.94 30.22
N LEU A 24 37.62 -50.90 30.53
CA LEU A 24 37.26 -50.27 31.83
C LEU A 24 37.90 -48.92 32.17
N MET A 25 37.01 -47.99 32.52
CA MET A 25 37.24 -46.74 33.27
C MET A 25 38.03 -45.62 32.56
N ASN A 26 37.33 -44.62 32.03
CA ASN A 26 37.11 -43.39 32.81
C ASN A 26 36.05 -42.49 32.16
N ARG A 27 35.28 -41.84 33.02
CA ARG A 27 34.27 -40.85 32.67
C ARG A 27 34.93 -39.52 32.27
N LEU A 28 34.10 -38.65 31.70
CA LEU A 28 34.34 -37.26 31.31
C LEU A 28 35.08 -37.10 29.97
N VAL A 29 34.40 -36.48 29.01
CA VAL A 29 34.75 -35.17 28.44
C VAL A 29 33.89 -34.95 27.19
N THR A 30 32.97 -33.99 27.31
CA THR A 30 32.46 -33.10 26.25
C THR A 30 31.52 -33.70 25.19
N GLN A 31 30.23 -33.80 25.56
CA GLN A 31 29.14 -33.67 24.60
C GLN A 31 29.08 -32.20 24.13
N LEU A 32 29.54 -31.96 22.91
CA LEU A 32 29.35 -30.68 22.22
C LEU A 32 27.90 -30.62 21.70
N PHE A 33 27.01 -30.03 22.50
CA PHE A 33 25.66 -29.67 22.08
C PHE A 33 25.75 -28.53 21.04
N ALA A 34 25.54 -28.83 19.77
CA ALA A 34 25.29 -27.82 18.75
C ALA A 34 23.85 -27.27 18.94
N LEU A 35 23.71 -26.25 19.77
CA LEU A 35 22.48 -25.50 19.95
C LEU A 35 22.32 -24.55 18.76
N VAL A 36 21.67 -25.00 17.68
CA VAL A 36 21.20 -24.10 16.62
C VAL A 36 19.98 -23.36 17.17
N GLY A 37 20.23 -22.19 17.76
CA GLY A 37 19.17 -21.28 18.18
C GLY A 37 18.45 -20.74 16.95
N VAL A 38 17.22 -21.22 16.72
CA VAL A 38 16.30 -20.57 15.78
C VAL A 38 15.89 -19.25 16.42
N ILE A 39 16.57 -18.17 16.04
CA ILE A 39 16.11 -16.80 16.33
C ILE A 39 14.89 -16.58 15.44
N SER A 40 13.71 -16.88 15.96
CA SER A 40 12.46 -16.41 15.37
C SER A 40 12.42 -14.90 15.54
N LEU A 41 12.81 -14.17 14.49
CA LEU A 41 12.50 -12.75 14.37
C LEU A 41 10.98 -12.63 14.33
N ALA A 42 10.38 -12.36 15.49
CA ALA A 42 9.02 -11.87 15.57
C ALA A 42 9.01 -10.52 14.84
N HIS A 43 8.58 -10.54 13.59
CA HIS A 43 8.30 -9.32 12.86
C HIS A 43 7.12 -8.68 13.57
N ALA A 44 7.34 -7.52 14.18
CA ALA A 44 6.24 -6.70 14.68
C ALA A 44 5.44 -6.28 13.44
N GLN A 45 4.33 -6.99 13.19
CA GLN A 45 3.38 -6.58 12.17
C GLN A 45 2.91 -5.18 12.54
N ALA A 46 2.98 -4.25 11.59
CA ALA A 46 2.46 -2.91 11.83
C ALA A 46 0.98 -3.03 12.26
N PRO A 47 0.53 -2.28 13.27
CA PRO A 47 -0.87 -2.28 13.67
C PRO A 47 -1.71 -1.94 12.45
N ASP A 48 -2.81 -2.66 12.36
CA ASP A 48 -3.70 -2.59 11.23
C ASP A 48 -4.32 -1.19 11.10
N PRO A 49 -4.51 -0.71 9.86
CA PRO A 49 -5.12 0.58 9.66
C PRO A 49 -6.61 0.52 10.06
N GLU A 50 -7.06 1.54 10.78
CA GLU A 50 -8.44 1.76 11.15
C GLU A 50 -9.14 2.61 10.08
N VAL A 51 -10.35 2.22 9.70
CA VAL A 51 -11.21 2.97 8.78
C VAL A 51 -12.54 3.25 9.45
N SER A 52 -12.95 4.52 9.50
CA SER A 52 -14.22 4.92 10.11
C SER A 52 -14.86 6.11 9.38
N ALA A 53 -16.19 6.16 9.33
CA ALA A 53 -16.89 7.30 8.74
C ALA A 53 -16.99 8.47 9.73
N THR A 54 -16.90 9.69 9.20
CA THR A 54 -17.07 10.93 9.96
C THR A 54 -17.98 11.87 9.17
N GLU A 55 -18.47 12.94 9.80
CA GLU A 55 -19.26 13.98 9.13
C GLU A 55 -18.55 14.66 7.95
N LYS A 56 -17.22 14.54 7.86
CA LYS A 56 -16.40 15.23 6.85
C LYS A 56 -15.85 14.32 5.76
N GLY A 57 -15.92 13.00 5.92
CA GLY A 57 -15.22 12.04 5.07
C GLY A 57 -14.99 10.71 5.76
N ILE A 58 -14.29 9.81 5.09
CA ILE A 58 -13.83 8.55 5.69
C ILE A 58 -12.44 8.77 6.28
N ALA A 59 -12.33 8.64 7.60
CA ALA A 59 -11.06 8.68 8.30
C ALA A 59 -10.30 7.37 8.10
N ILE A 60 -9.02 7.48 7.77
CA ILE A 60 -8.09 6.36 7.62
C ILE A 60 -6.93 6.64 8.57
N LYS A 61 -6.72 5.80 9.57
CA LYS A 61 -5.65 5.94 10.55
C LYS A 61 -4.75 4.72 10.53
N GLY A 62 -3.45 4.93 10.49
CA GLY A 62 -2.45 3.87 10.66
C GLY A 62 -1.14 4.49 11.12
N GLU A 63 -0.08 3.68 11.23
CA GLU A 63 1.23 4.20 11.63
C GLU A 63 1.83 5.17 10.61
N ALA A 64 1.47 5.03 9.33
CA ALA A 64 1.87 5.95 8.28
C ALA A 64 1.32 7.38 8.52
N GLY A 65 0.20 7.51 9.25
CA GLY A 65 -0.45 8.78 9.55
C GLY A 65 -1.97 8.67 9.68
N SER A 66 -2.61 9.83 9.82
CA SER A 66 -4.07 9.96 9.81
C SER A 66 -4.51 10.81 8.62
N PHE A 67 -5.45 10.28 7.84
CA PHE A 67 -5.91 10.86 6.59
C PHE A 67 -7.44 10.90 6.56
N LEU A 68 -7.99 11.78 5.71
CA LEU A 68 -9.42 11.89 5.48
C LEU A 68 -9.69 11.82 3.98
N LEU A 69 -10.37 10.76 3.54
CA LEU A 69 -10.84 10.61 2.17
C LEU A 69 -12.23 11.25 2.03
N VAL A 70 -12.32 12.28 1.19
CA VAL A 70 -13.51 13.12 1.05
C VAL A 70 -14.13 12.90 -0.34
N PRO A 71 -15.43 12.57 -0.46
CA PRO A 71 -16.16 12.70 -1.72
C PRO A 71 -16.30 14.19 -2.05
N ALA A 72 -15.45 14.68 -2.96
CA ALA A 72 -15.24 16.10 -3.16
C ALA A 72 -16.11 16.71 -4.26
N ALA A 73 -16.41 15.95 -5.32
CA ALA A 73 -17.22 16.44 -6.42
C ALA A 73 -17.86 15.34 -7.27
N LEU A 74 -18.99 15.67 -7.91
CA LEU A 74 -19.52 14.98 -9.08
C LEU A 74 -19.28 15.87 -10.29
N ARG A 75 -18.49 15.39 -11.25
CA ARG A 75 -18.23 16.11 -12.49
C ARG A 75 -19.21 15.63 -13.56
N LEU A 76 -20.04 16.55 -14.04
CA LEU A 76 -21.03 16.25 -15.09
C LEU A 76 -20.39 16.14 -16.48
N THR A 77 -19.26 16.81 -16.71
CA THR A 77 -18.49 16.74 -17.96
C THR A 77 -17.00 16.68 -17.66
N GLU A 78 -16.20 16.24 -18.63
CA GLU A 78 -14.73 16.17 -18.52
C GLU A 78 -14.06 17.54 -18.39
N THR A 79 -14.74 18.63 -18.75
CA THR A 79 -14.20 20.00 -18.67
C THR A 79 -14.73 20.78 -17.46
N ASN A 80 -15.75 20.27 -16.76
CA ASN A 80 -16.24 20.85 -15.52
C ASN A 80 -15.34 20.39 -14.35
N TYR A 81 -14.26 21.11 -14.10
CA TYR A 81 -13.27 20.77 -13.07
C TYR A 81 -13.74 21.06 -11.64
N GLU A 82 -14.67 22.00 -11.44
CA GLU A 82 -15.23 22.30 -10.12
C GLU A 82 -16.18 21.19 -9.67
N GLY A 83 -17.05 20.75 -10.57
CA GLY A 83 -18.08 19.76 -10.32
C GLY A 83 -19.12 20.22 -9.29
N GLU A 84 -20.17 19.43 -9.16
CA GLU A 84 -21.15 19.59 -8.08
C GLU A 84 -20.52 19.18 -6.74
N LYS A 85 -20.68 20.01 -5.72
CA LYS A 85 -20.23 19.69 -4.35
C LYS A 85 -21.35 18.97 -3.59
N PRO A 86 -21.04 17.90 -2.85
CA PRO A 86 -22.05 17.21 -2.07
C PRO A 86 -22.32 17.93 -0.75
N VAL A 87 -23.51 17.70 -0.21
CA VAL A 87 -23.78 17.81 1.23
C VAL A 87 -23.48 16.44 1.85
N LEU A 88 -22.69 16.42 2.92
CA LEU A 88 -22.32 15.21 3.64
C LEU A 88 -23.22 15.00 4.85
N GLU A 89 -23.63 13.76 5.06
CA GLU A 89 -24.47 13.32 6.17
C GLU A 89 -23.93 12.00 6.73
N LEU A 90 -23.64 11.96 8.02
CA LEU A 90 -23.30 10.72 8.70
C LEU A 90 -24.60 9.95 9.00
N ALA A 91 -24.79 8.81 8.35
CA ALA A 91 -26.02 8.01 8.40
C ALA A 91 -25.82 6.76 9.28
N GLY A 92 -25.76 6.95 10.60
CA GLY A 92 -25.49 5.88 11.56
C GLY A 92 -23.99 5.59 11.72
N ASP A 93 -23.67 4.43 12.25
CA ASP A 93 -22.28 4.06 12.54
C ASP A 93 -21.56 3.68 11.23
N ASN A 94 -20.42 4.33 10.97
CA ASN A 94 -19.54 4.04 9.85
C ASN A 94 -20.13 4.22 8.43
N THR A 95 -21.25 4.91 8.27
CA THR A 95 -21.81 5.23 6.95
C THR A 95 -21.82 6.74 6.69
N LEU A 96 -21.14 7.18 5.65
CA LEU A 96 -21.22 8.55 5.14
C LEU A 96 -22.03 8.59 3.85
N VAL A 97 -23.00 9.49 3.78
CA VAL A 97 -23.80 9.74 2.58
C VAL A 97 -23.41 11.10 2.01
N ALA A 98 -23.10 11.13 0.72
CA ALA A 98 -22.80 12.35 -0.04
C ALA A 98 -23.91 12.59 -1.07
N LYS A 99 -24.69 13.65 -0.87
CA LYS A 99 -25.83 14.03 -1.73
C LYS A 99 -25.47 15.20 -2.63
N PHE A 100 -25.64 15.05 -3.93
CA PHE A 100 -25.29 16.06 -4.92
C PHE A 100 -26.54 16.81 -5.42
N PRO A 101 -26.44 18.11 -5.78
CA PRO A 101 -27.53 18.91 -6.35
C PRO A 101 -28.31 18.26 -7.49
N SER A 102 -27.65 17.48 -8.36
CA SER A 102 -28.31 16.75 -9.45
C SER A 102 -29.21 15.60 -9.01
N GLY A 103 -29.23 15.25 -7.72
CA GLY A 103 -29.93 14.10 -7.17
C GLY A 103 -29.08 12.82 -7.11
N ALA A 104 -27.82 12.87 -7.57
CA ALA A 104 -26.90 11.76 -7.35
C ALA A 104 -26.59 11.61 -5.85
N GLU A 105 -26.44 10.36 -5.42
CA GLU A 105 -26.06 10.03 -4.05
C GLU A 105 -24.94 8.98 -4.08
N ILE A 106 -23.93 9.15 -3.22
CA ILE A 106 -22.96 8.10 -2.89
C ILE A 106 -23.13 7.75 -1.41
N ARG A 107 -23.26 6.46 -1.11
CA ARG A 107 -23.16 5.91 0.23
C ARG A 107 -21.81 5.22 0.39
N LEU A 108 -21.02 5.67 1.35
CA LEU A 108 -19.71 5.14 1.71
C LEU A 108 -19.84 4.43 3.07
N GLN A 109 -19.78 3.11 3.05
CA GLN A 109 -19.72 2.29 4.25
C GLN A 109 -18.26 1.98 4.57
N ALA A 110 -17.77 2.49 5.69
CA ALA A 110 -16.51 2.02 6.27
C ALA A 110 -16.74 0.68 6.96
N SER A 111 -15.88 -0.30 6.68
CA SER A 111 -15.78 -1.58 7.39
C SER A 111 -14.45 -1.59 8.14
N PRO A 112 -14.44 -1.32 9.46
CA PRO A 112 -13.23 -1.40 10.27
C PRO A 112 -12.62 -2.80 10.27
N GLU A 113 -13.44 -3.84 10.27
CA GLU A 113 -13.00 -5.25 10.30
C GLU A 113 -12.32 -5.66 8.99
N ASP A 114 -12.91 -5.29 7.85
CA ASP A 114 -12.35 -5.60 6.53
C ASP A 114 -11.32 -4.58 6.03
N LYS A 115 -11.09 -3.52 6.82
CA LYS A 115 -10.21 -2.39 6.48
C LYS A 115 -10.55 -1.82 5.10
N ALA A 116 -11.83 -1.62 4.86
CA ALA A 116 -12.33 -1.29 3.53
C ALA A 116 -13.40 -0.19 3.56
N ILE A 117 -13.59 0.42 2.41
CA ILE A 117 -14.63 1.40 2.12
C ILE A 117 -15.45 0.83 0.97
N GLU A 118 -16.71 0.52 1.22
CA GLU A 118 -17.65 0.11 0.20
C GLU A 118 -18.48 1.31 -0.23
N ALA A 119 -18.36 1.69 -1.49
CA ALA A 119 -19.12 2.77 -2.08
C ALA A 119 -20.25 2.18 -2.94
N SER A 120 -21.48 2.62 -2.72
CA SER A 120 -22.58 2.42 -3.65
C SER A 120 -23.16 3.77 -4.04
N PHE A 121 -23.71 3.87 -5.25
CA PHE A 121 -24.25 5.13 -5.75
C PHE A 121 -25.50 4.95 -6.60
N SER A 122 -26.30 6.00 -6.64
CA SER A 122 -27.59 6.04 -7.34
C SER A 122 -27.89 7.46 -7.82
N GLY A 123 -28.94 7.61 -8.64
CA GLY A 123 -29.40 8.92 -9.11
C GLY A 123 -28.40 9.68 -9.97
N VAL A 124 -27.34 9.01 -10.46
CA VAL A 124 -26.31 9.64 -11.29
C VAL A 124 -26.93 10.08 -12.63
N PRO A 125 -26.86 11.36 -12.99
CA PRO A 125 -27.38 11.84 -14.27
C PRO A 125 -26.76 11.10 -15.44
N ALA A 126 -27.56 10.82 -16.46
CA ALA A 126 -27.05 10.26 -17.71
C ALA A 126 -25.99 11.19 -18.31
N GLY A 127 -24.84 10.62 -18.67
CA GLY A 127 -23.72 11.38 -19.24
C GLY A 127 -22.83 12.10 -18.23
N ALA A 128 -23.08 11.97 -16.92
CA ALA A 128 -22.10 12.39 -15.92
C ALA A 128 -20.74 11.73 -16.18
N TRP A 129 -19.66 12.42 -15.85
CA TRP A 129 -18.30 11.98 -16.19
C TRP A 129 -17.66 11.16 -15.08
N ALA A 130 -17.61 11.69 -13.85
CA ALA A 130 -16.97 10.98 -12.75
C ALA A 130 -17.37 11.50 -11.36
N PHE A 131 -17.18 10.64 -10.36
CA PHE A 131 -17.00 11.08 -8.98
C PHE A 131 -15.53 11.36 -8.68
N VAL A 132 -15.26 12.40 -7.90
CA VAL A 132 -13.91 12.80 -7.48
C VAL A 132 -13.81 12.69 -5.97
N PHE A 133 -12.80 11.95 -5.51
CA PHE A 133 -12.43 11.81 -4.12
C PHE A 133 -11.06 12.44 -3.88
N GLN A 134 -10.90 13.08 -2.73
CA GLN A 134 -9.68 13.80 -2.39
C GLN A 134 -9.19 13.38 -1.00
N MET A 135 -7.89 13.25 -0.87
CA MET A 135 -7.23 13.00 0.41
C MET A 135 -6.01 13.91 0.52
N GLN A 136 -6.01 14.76 1.55
CA GLN A 136 -4.87 15.61 1.83
C GLN A 136 -3.74 14.80 2.45
N ILE A 137 -2.53 15.05 1.96
CA ILE A 137 -1.30 14.47 2.49
C ILE A 137 -0.51 15.63 3.12
N PRO A 138 -0.16 15.57 4.42
CA PRO A 138 0.55 16.64 5.09
C PRO A 138 1.86 17.02 4.40
N ILE A 139 2.22 18.31 4.38
CA ILE A 139 3.46 18.79 3.76
C ILE A 139 4.71 18.17 4.36
N ASP A 140 4.64 17.66 5.60
CA ASP A 140 5.74 16.97 6.28
C ASP A 140 6.28 15.76 5.51
N PHE A 141 5.50 15.21 4.57
CA PHE A 141 5.96 14.20 3.62
C PHE A 141 7.07 14.70 2.68
N SER A 142 7.26 16.01 2.54
CA SER A 142 8.37 16.59 1.77
C SER A 142 9.75 16.32 2.41
N ARG A 143 9.78 15.83 3.66
CA ARG A 143 11.00 15.51 4.42
C ARG A 143 11.41 14.04 4.30
N GLY A 144 11.23 13.44 3.12
CA GLY A 144 11.59 12.04 2.85
C GLY A 144 10.42 11.06 2.81
N GLY A 145 9.18 11.55 2.76
CA GLY A 145 8.02 10.76 2.39
C GLY A 145 8.04 10.40 0.90
N ARG A 146 7.41 9.28 0.56
CA ARG A 146 7.39 8.73 -0.80
C ARG A 146 5.99 8.28 -1.21
N PHE A 147 5.74 8.16 -2.50
CA PHE A 147 4.47 7.65 -3.00
C PHE A 147 4.64 6.86 -4.30
N SER A 148 3.66 6.03 -4.65
CA SER A 148 3.53 5.49 -6.00
C SER A 148 2.07 5.32 -6.39
N LEU A 149 1.82 5.29 -7.69
CA LEU A 149 0.57 4.83 -8.28
C LEU A 149 0.83 3.47 -8.95
N GLY A 150 -0.02 2.49 -8.74
CA GLY A 150 0.14 1.11 -9.25
C GLY A 150 1.44 0.45 -8.77
N THR A 151 2.03 -0.39 -9.62
CA THR A 151 3.26 -1.15 -9.33
C THR A 151 4.54 -0.40 -9.69
N ALA A 152 4.47 0.92 -9.88
CA ALA A 152 5.66 1.71 -10.18
C ALA A 152 6.54 1.84 -8.92
N PRO A 153 7.87 2.04 -9.08
CA PRO A 153 8.74 2.39 -7.96
C PRO A 153 8.22 3.60 -7.19
N LEU A 154 8.51 3.65 -5.89
CA LEU A 154 8.24 4.80 -5.04
C LEU A 154 9.01 6.03 -5.56
N GLN A 155 8.32 7.17 -5.60
CA GLN A 155 8.84 8.49 -5.93
C GLN A 155 8.87 9.35 -4.68
N ASP A 156 9.87 10.21 -4.53
CA ASP A 156 9.94 11.16 -3.41
C ASP A 156 8.93 12.30 -3.58
N PHE A 157 8.35 12.74 -2.47
CA PHE A 157 7.69 14.05 -2.45
C PHE A 157 8.75 15.15 -2.52
N PRO A 158 8.56 16.19 -3.35
CA PRO A 158 9.57 17.23 -3.53
C PRO A 158 9.65 18.14 -2.29
N ALA A 159 10.87 18.37 -1.80
CA ALA A 159 11.14 19.31 -0.70
C ALA A 159 10.62 20.72 -1.01
N ASP A 160 10.94 21.21 -2.21
CA ASP A 160 10.50 22.50 -2.74
C ASP A 160 9.47 22.34 -3.85
N TYR A 161 8.62 23.35 -4.03
CA TYR A 161 7.65 23.34 -5.13
C TYR A 161 8.38 23.38 -6.48
N SER A 162 7.97 22.52 -7.41
CA SER A 162 8.52 22.48 -8.78
C SER A 162 7.42 22.44 -9.84
N LYS A 163 6.41 21.60 -9.65
CA LYS A 163 5.25 21.44 -10.54
C LYS A 163 4.03 21.00 -9.73
N GLN A 164 2.84 21.38 -10.20
CA GLN A 164 1.58 20.98 -9.57
C GLN A 164 1.33 19.47 -9.73
N LEU A 165 1.38 18.93 -10.94
CA LEU A 165 1.09 17.52 -11.21
C LEU A 165 2.36 16.69 -11.00
N LEU A 166 2.40 15.91 -9.92
CA LEU A 166 3.52 15.03 -9.64
C LEU A 166 3.42 13.75 -10.49
N GLU A 167 2.28 13.08 -10.46
CA GLU A 167 1.99 11.84 -11.19
C GLU A 167 0.48 11.69 -11.43
N GLN A 168 0.08 11.09 -12.55
CA GLN A 168 -1.31 10.66 -12.78
C GLN A 168 -1.36 9.45 -13.72
N LYS A 169 -2.28 8.53 -13.48
CA LYS A 169 -2.58 7.42 -14.41
C LYS A 169 -3.81 6.64 -13.99
N THR A 170 -4.28 5.77 -14.88
CA THR A 170 -5.21 4.70 -14.50
C THR A 170 -4.46 3.62 -13.72
N ALA A 171 -4.84 3.37 -12.47
CA ALA A 171 -4.21 2.41 -11.57
C ALA A 171 -5.22 1.77 -10.62
N LYS A 172 -4.80 0.71 -9.91
CA LYS A 172 -5.58 0.03 -8.87
C LYS A 172 -5.07 0.30 -7.45
N GLN A 173 -3.96 1.01 -7.32
CA GLN A 173 -3.24 1.12 -6.06
C GLN A 173 -2.60 2.50 -5.94
N PHE A 174 -2.69 3.07 -4.75
CA PHE A 174 -1.87 4.19 -4.31
C PHE A 174 -1.11 3.74 -3.08
N THR A 175 0.21 3.87 -3.10
CA THR A 175 1.06 3.59 -1.94
C THR A 175 1.67 4.89 -1.45
N LEU A 176 1.68 5.07 -0.15
CA LEU A 176 2.19 6.24 0.55
C LEU A 176 3.12 5.78 1.66
N VAL A 177 4.32 6.35 1.76
CA VAL A 177 5.30 6.05 2.79
C VAL A 177 5.67 7.34 3.50
N ASN A 178 5.56 7.36 4.82
CA ASN A 178 5.89 8.53 5.62
C ASN A 178 7.41 8.72 5.76
N PRO A 179 7.89 9.87 6.28
CA PRO A 179 9.31 10.11 6.50
C PRO A 179 10.02 9.10 7.41
N ALA A 180 9.28 8.36 8.24
CA ALA A 180 9.81 7.29 9.09
C ALA A 180 9.94 5.94 8.35
N GLY A 181 9.57 5.87 7.06
CA GLY A 181 9.63 4.65 6.26
C GLY A 181 8.42 3.72 6.42
N ILE A 182 7.38 4.14 7.16
CA ILE A 182 6.17 3.35 7.38
C ILE A 182 5.15 3.67 6.30
N GLY A 183 4.54 2.63 5.71
CA GLY A 183 3.65 2.81 4.56
C GLY A 183 2.19 2.43 4.78
N LEU A 184 1.35 2.97 3.92
CA LEU A 184 -0.07 2.72 3.78
C LEU A 184 -0.38 2.56 2.29
N THR A 185 -1.26 1.63 1.96
CA THR A 185 -1.73 1.38 0.60
C THR A 185 -3.24 1.50 0.55
N LEU A 186 -3.73 2.22 -0.47
CA LEU A 186 -5.13 2.24 -0.87
C LEU A 186 -5.28 1.44 -2.17
N ALA A 187 -5.90 0.26 -2.09
CA ALA A 187 -6.19 -0.59 -3.24
C ALA A 187 -7.65 -0.41 -3.66
N ALA A 188 -7.90 0.13 -4.84
CA ALA A 188 -9.23 0.43 -5.35
C ALA A 188 -9.53 -0.31 -6.64
N THR A 189 -10.81 -0.36 -7.02
CA THR A 189 -11.19 -0.65 -8.41
C THR A 189 -10.39 0.23 -9.37
N GLN A 190 -9.94 -0.34 -10.49
CA GLN A 190 -9.09 0.36 -11.45
C GLN A 190 -9.75 1.65 -11.93
N ASN A 191 -9.10 2.79 -11.67
CA ASN A 191 -9.61 4.07 -12.09
C ASN A 191 -8.50 5.12 -12.18
N PHE A 192 -8.87 6.34 -12.53
CA PHE A 192 -7.90 7.42 -12.65
C PHE A 192 -7.45 7.90 -11.27
N MET A 193 -6.15 7.91 -11.05
CA MET A 193 -5.50 8.36 -9.82
C MET A 193 -4.49 9.46 -10.14
N GLN A 194 -4.34 10.40 -9.21
CA GLN A 194 -3.45 11.54 -9.38
C GLN A 194 -2.85 11.97 -8.04
N VAL A 195 -1.61 12.43 -8.08
CA VAL A 195 -0.91 13.08 -6.96
C VAL A 195 -0.51 14.49 -7.39
N GLN A 196 -0.90 15.49 -6.58
CA GLN A 196 -0.61 16.90 -6.82
C GLN A 196 0.16 17.52 -5.66
N ASP A 197 0.96 18.52 -5.97
CA ASP A 197 1.51 19.49 -5.04
C ASP A 197 0.63 20.75 -5.03
N ASN A 198 -0.16 20.89 -3.97
CA ASN A 198 -1.12 22.00 -3.87
C ASN A 198 -0.49 23.30 -3.39
N ARG A 199 0.85 23.37 -3.21
CA ARG A 199 1.56 24.65 -3.07
C ARG A 199 1.39 25.53 -4.31
N ALA A 200 1.07 24.94 -5.46
CA ALA A 200 0.62 25.66 -6.66
C ALA A 200 -0.58 26.61 -6.38
N PHE A 201 -1.40 26.28 -5.37
CA PHE A 201 -2.56 27.06 -4.93
C PHE A 201 -2.36 27.68 -3.55
N GLN A 202 -1.11 27.85 -3.12
CA GLN A 202 -0.73 28.38 -1.80
C GLN A 202 -1.24 27.54 -0.62
N TRP A 203 -1.52 26.25 -0.83
CA TRP A 203 -1.90 25.33 0.25
C TRP A 203 -0.71 24.43 0.60
N PRO A 204 -0.26 24.37 1.86
CA PRO A 204 0.89 23.57 2.27
C PRO A 204 0.49 22.11 2.46
N VAL A 205 0.07 21.44 1.38
CA VAL A 205 -0.29 20.01 1.36
C VAL A 205 0.03 19.42 -0.01
N PHE A 206 0.25 18.11 -0.03
CA PHE A 206 0.05 17.33 -1.25
C PHE A 206 -1.39 16.80 -1.29
N MET A 207 -1.87 16.43 -2.47
CA MET A 207 -3.21 15.89 -2.64
C MET A 207 -3.16 14.57 -3.40
N TYR A 208 -3.76 13.54 -2.84
CA TYR A 208 -4.17 12.35 -3.58
C TYR A 208 -5.59 12.54 -4.09
N ILE A 209 -5.81 12.26 -5.37
CA ILE A 209 -7.10 12.36 -6.03
C ILE A 209 -7.41 11.01 -6.66
N TYR A 210 -8.56 10.44 -6.30
CA TYR A 210 -9.12 9.25 -6.93
C TYR A 210 -10.38 9.66 -7.70
N THR A 211 -10.43 9.35 -8.98
CA THR A 211 -11.55 9.71 -9.86
C THR A 211 -12.20 8.44 -10.37
N TYR A 212 -13.46 8.20 -9.97
CA TYR A 212 -14.27 7.11 -10.48
C TYR A 212 -14.95 7.55 -11.79
N VAL A 213 -14.34 7.22 -12.93
CA VAL A 213 -14.85 7.57 -14.26
C VAL A 213 -15.92 6.57 -14.69
N PHE A 214 -17.13 7.05 -14.95
CA PHE A 214 -18.28 6.18 -15.27
C PHE A 214 -18.12 5.44 -16.58
N SER A 215 -17.53 6.07 -17.61
CA SER A 215 -17.29 5.42 -18.91
C SER A 215 -16.29 4.26 -18.82
N SER A 216 -15.41 4.27 -17.81
CA SER A 216 -14.48 3.17 -17.53
C SER A 216 -15.14 2.02 -16.74
N ASN A 217 -16.36 2.23 -16.25
CA ASN A 217 -17.11 1.29 -15.42
C ASN A 217 -18.59 1.23 -15.87
N PRO A 218 -18.88 0.84 -17.12
CA PRO A 218 -20.23 0.90 -17.68
C PRO A 218 -21.20 0.02 -16.88
N GLY A 219 -22.33 0.61 -16.47
CA GLY A 219 -23.35 -0.08 -15.67
C GLY A 219 -22.95 -0.34 -14.20
N GLY A 220 -21.76 0.09 -13.77
CA GLY A 220 -21.35 -0.01 -12.38
C GLY A 220 -22.18 0.91 -11.49
N SER A 221 -22.54 0.42 -10.31
CA SER A 221 -23.26 1.15 -9.25
C SER A 221 -22.52 1.15 -7.91
N SER A 222 -21.30 0.60 -7.89
CA SER A 222 -20.49 0.47 -6.68
C SER A 222 -19.01 0.32 -7.01
N PHE A 223 -18.16 0.59 -6.02
CA PHE A 223 -16.75 0.24 -6.02
C PHE A 223 -16.26 0.06 -4.58
N ARG A 224 -15.08 -0.55 -4.42
CA ARG A 224 -14.47 -0.79 -3.10
C ARG A 224 -13.05 -0.24 -3.07
N ILE A 225 -12.65 0.26 -1.90
CA ILE A 225 -11.27 0.65 -1.58
C ILE A 225 -10.84 -0.14 -0.35
N HIS A 226 -9.79 -0.94 -0.46
CA HIS A 226 -9.11 -1.60 0.65
C HIS A 226 -7.95 -0.76 1.15
N VAL A 227 -7.71 -0.81 2.45
CA VAL A 227 -6.64 -0.11 3.15
C VAL A 227 -5.72 -1.12 3.79
N GLU A 228 -4.43 -1.04 3.46
CA GLU A 228 -3.41 -1.99 3.92
C GLU A 228 -2.22 -1.23 4.51
N SER A 229 -1.68 -1.71 5.63
CA SER A 229 -0.37 -1.26 6.12
C SER A 229 0.73 -1.89 5.27
N LEU A 230 1.79 -1.14 4.99
CA LEU A 230 2.99 -1.69 4.36
C LEU A 230 4.01 -2.04 5.44
N ASP A 231 4.39 -3.32 5.52
CA ASP A 231 5.41 -3.77 6.45
C ASP A 231 6.76 -3.11 6.15
N SER A 232 7.41 -2.58 7.19
CA SER A 232 8.69 -1.85 7.08
C SER A 232 9.85 -2.71 6.52
N ALA A 233 9.70 -4.03 6.45
CA ALA A 233 10.73 -4.95 5.96
C ALA A 233 10.86 -5.00 4.42
N ALA A 234 9.89 -4.47 3.65
CA ALA A 234 9.87 -4.63 2.20
C ALA A 234 10.53 -3.48 1.40
N THR A 235 11.12 -2.47 2.05
CA THR A 235 11.60 -1.24 1.37
C THR A 235 13.11 -1.06 1.31
N THR A 236 13.90 -2.11 1.55
CA THR A 236 15.35 -2.12 1.28
C THR A 236 15.68 -2.82 -0.05
N HIS A 237 15.54 -2.10 -1.16
CA HIS A 237 16.22 -2.41 -2.42
C HIS A 237 16.68 -1.15 -3.12
#